data_AF-A0A2S6N3X7-F1
#
_entry.id   AF-A0A2S6N3X7-F1
#
_cell.length_a   1.000
_cell.length_b   1.000
_cell.length_c   1.000
_cell.angle_alpha   90.00
_cell.angle_beta   90.00
_cell.angle_gamma   90.00
#
_symmetry.space_group_name_H-M   'P 1'
#
loop_
_entity.id
_entity.type
_entity.pdbx_description
1 polymer ?
#
loop_
_entity_poly.entity_id
_entity_poly.type
_entity_poly.pdbx_seq_one_letter_code
_entity_poly.pdbx_strand_id
1 'polypeptide(L)'
;MKITGVETLQADAGWRMFSFLKVTTSDGITGWSEYNESFGSTGLSGVINGLSPLLIGRDPLRFEQVTQHLHVLTRQSRGGLNQQAIAAIENALLDVAGKAYGVPVAALFGGPIRERIPVYWSHFGTYRVRSSALMGTPPLETYDDLARHAQEVRDRGFRALKTNILPMIDGRLAYYVPGFGRTPGWPELNWDNRLVRGVTEQLAVLR
;
A
#
# COMPACT_ATOMS: atom_id res chain seq x y z
N MET A 1 -27.51 -8.98 12.29
CA MET A 1 -26.82 -8.22 11.23
C MET A 1 -26.70 -9.04 9.97
N LYS A 2 -26.99 -8.46 8.80
CA LYS A 2 -26.77 -9.08 7.47
C LYS A 2 -26.07 -8.08 6.53
N ILE A 3 -25.23 -8.57 5.62
CA ILE A 3 -24.66 -7.75 4.54
C ILE A 3 -25.76 -7.46 3.51
N THR A 4 -25.95 -6.19 3.18
CA THR A 4 -26.98 -5.71 2.24
C THR A 4 -26.41 -5.06 0.99
N GLY A 5 -25.16 -4.60 1.03
CA GLY A 5 -24.51 -3.98 -0.12
C GLY A 5 -23.00 -4.12 -0.07
N VAL A 6 -22.39 -4.24 -1.24
CA VAL A 6 -20.93 -4.30 -1.43
C VAL A 6 -20.59 -3.45 -2.65
N GLU A 7 -19.74 -2.45 -2.47
CA GLU A 7 -19.44 -1.45 -3.50
C GLU A 7 -17.94 -1.18 -3.55
N THR A 8 -17.38 -1.16 -4.76
CA THR A 8 -16.01 -0.72 -5.01
C THR A 8 -16.01 0.75 -5.43
N LEU A 9 -15.18 1.58 -4.79
CA LEU A 9 -15.05 3.00 -5.08
C LEU A 9 -13.60 3.33 -5.42
N GLN A 10 -13.39 4.40 -6.20
CA GLN A 10 -12.06 4.86 -6.58
C GLN A 10 -11.93 6.37 -6.39
N ALA A 11 -10.73 6.82 -6.02
CA ALA A 11 -10.39 8.22 -5.91
C ALA A 11 -9.02 8.50 -6.52
N ASP A 12 -8.88 9.66 -7.15
CA ASP A 12 -7.60 10.11 -7.67
C ASP A 12 -6.62 10.43 -6.54
N ALA A 13 -5.43 9.83 -6.61
CA ALA A 13 -4.31 10.08 -5.70
C ALA A 13 -3.07 10.58 -6.47
N GLY A 14 -3.30 11.24 -7.62
CA GLY A 14 -2.31 11.94 -8.42
C GLY A 14 -1.63 11.03 -9.44
N TRP A 15 -0.65 10.22 -9.01
CA TRP A 15 0.07 9.30 -9.91
C TRP A 15 -0.45 7.86 -9.87
N ARG A 16 -1.54 7.62 -9.13
CA ARG A 16 -2.20 6.33 -8.95
C ARG A 16 -3.64 6.52 -8.47
N MET A 17 -4.44 5.49 -8.58
CA MET A 17 -5.79 5.43 -7.99
C MET A 17 -5.74 4.78 -6.61
N PHE A 18 -6.46 5.36 -5.66
CA PHE A 18 -6.88 4.65 -4.47
C PHE A 18 -8.20 3.94 -4.75
N SER A 19 -8.30 2.70 -4.26
CA SER A 19 -9.50 1.89 -4.39
C SER A 19 -9.99 1.49 -3.00
N PHE A 20 -11.30 1.60 -2.80
CA PHE A 20 -11.94 1.32 -1.52
C PHE A 20 -13.06 0.30 -1.70
N LEU A 21 -13.23 -0.58 -0.72
CA LEU A 21 -14.38 -1.46 -0.63
C LEU A 21 -15.27 -0.97 0.50
N LYS A 22 -16.56 -0.81 0.20
CA LYS A 22 -17.60 -0.45 1.15
C LYS A 22 -18.56 -1.61 1.31
N VAL A 23 -18.73 -2.09 2.55
CA VAL A 23 -19.71 -3.12 2.91
C VAL A 23 -20.79 -2.49 3.79
N THR A 24 -22.04 -2.51 3.34
CA THR A 24 -23.20 -1.98 4.08
C THR A 24 -23.99 -3.13 4.70
N THR A 25 -24.50 -2.93 5.92
CA THR A 25 -25.27 -3.94 6.66
C THR A 25 -26.72 -3.51 6.89
N SER A 26 -27.59 -4.47 7.21
CA SER A 26 -29.00 -4.26 7.56
C SER A 26 -29.22 -3.33 8.75
N ASP A 27 -28.21 -3.23 9.61
CA ASP A 27 -28.29 -2.52 10.89
C ASP A 27 -27.66 -1.11 10.75
N GLY A 28 -27.40 -0.66 9.52
CA GLY A 28 -26.87 0.67 9.20
C GLY A 28 -25.34 0.81 9.32
N ILE A 29 -24.64 -0.20 9.85
CA ILE A 29 -23.18 -0.17 9.95
C ILE A 29 -22.56 -0.35 8.57
N THR A 30 -21.57 0.50 8.27
CA THR A 30 -20.75 0.42 7.07
C THR A 30 -19.30 0.14 7.43
N GLY A 31 -18.75 -0.94 6.87
CA GLY A 31 -17.34 -1.27 6.94
C GLY A 31 -16.59 -0.84 5.68
N TRP A 32 -15.31 -0.50 5.86
CA TRP A 32 -14.44 0.01 4.82
C TRP A 32 -13.12 -0.75 4.79
N SER A 33 -12.58 -0.91 3.60
CA SER A 33 -11.18 -1.24 3.40
C SER A 33 -10.59 -0.49 2.21
N GLU A 34 -9.26 -0.35 2.21
CA GLU A 34 -8.49 0.13 1.06
C GLU A 34 -7.77 -1.06 0.42
N TYR A 35 -7.76 -1.11 -0.91
CA TYR A 35 -6.96 -2.04 -1.70
C TYR A 35 -6.28 -1.31 -2.86
N ASN A 36 -5.32 -1.97 -3.51
CA ASN A 36 -4.51 -1.33 -4.54
C ASN A 36 -4.50 -2.11 -5.86
N GLU A 37 -4.71 -1.40 -6.97
CA GLU A 37 -4.61 -1.97 -8.32
C GLU A 37 -3.37 -1.50 -9.08
N SER A 38 -2.73 -0.43 -8.62
CA SER A 38 -1.65 0.27 -9.33
C SER A 38 -0.30 -0.45 -9.29
N PHE A 39 -0.17 -1.52 -8.50
CA PHE A 39 1.08 -2.29 -8.35
C PHE A 39 0.87 -3.76 -8.71
N GLY A 40 0.71 -4.02 -10.01
CA GLY A 40 0.63 -5.39 -10.55
C GLY A 40 -0.66 -6.12 -10.20
N SER A 41 -1.72 -5.38 -9.86
CA SER A 41 -3.00 -5.93 -9.41
C SER A 41 -4.20 -5.31 -10.16
N THR A 42 -3.97 -4.88 -11.40
CA THR A 42 -5.02 -4.37 -12.29
C THR A 42 -6.14 -5.39 -12.43
N GLY A 43 -7.39 -4.95 -12.25
CA GLY A 43 -8.58 -5.78 -12.34
C GLY A 43 -9.08 -6.32 -10.99
N LEU A 44 -8.45 -5.93 -9.88
CA LEU A 44 -8.84 -6.40 -8.54
C LEU A 44 -10.28 -6.03 -8.19
N SER A 45 -10.76 -4.83 -8.55
CA SER A 45 -12.17 -4.45 -8.37
C SER A 45 -13.12 -5.42 -9.08
N GLY A 46 -12.75 -5.91 -10.26
CA GLY A 46 -13.54 -6.89 -11.01
C GLY A 46 -13.64 -8.23 -10.26
N VAL A 47 -12.54 -8.67 -9.65
CA VAL A 47 -12.52 -9.89 -8.82
C VAL A 47 -13.36 -9.71 -7.55
N ILE A 48 -13.22 -8.58 -6.86
CA ILE A 48 -14.06 -8.25 -5.70
C ILE A 48 -15.54 -8.28 -6.09
N ASN A 49 -15.92 -7.58 -7.17
CA ASN A 49 -17.30 -7.54 -7.66
C ASN A 49 -17.83 -8.92 -8.07
N GLY A 50 -16.99 -9.80 -8.59
CA GLY A 50 -17.35 -11.20 -8.87
C GLY A 50 -17.61 -12.03 -7.61
N LEU A 51 -16.95 -11.72 -6.49
CA LEU A 51 -17.15 -12.40 -5.20
C LEU A 51 -18.29 -11.77 -4.37
N SER A 52 -18.59 -10.48 -4.56
CA SER A 52 -19.59 -9.73 -3.81
C SER A 52 -20.97 -10.40 -3.67
N PRO A 53 -21.56 -11.02 -4.72
CA PRO A 53 -22.86 -11.69 -4.60
C PRO A 53 -22.89 -12.80 -3.55
N LEU A 54 -21.75 -13.45 -3.30
CA LEU A 54 -21.62 -14.51 -2.30
C LEU A 54 -21.70 -13.98 -0.86
N LEU A 55 -21.53 -12.66 -0.66
CA LEU A 55 -21.53 -12.01 0.65
C LEU A 55 -22.93 -11.60 1.09
N ILE A 56 -23.82 -11.29 0.15
CA ILE A 56 -25.16 -10.74 0.44
C ILE A 56 -25.95 -11.70 1.34
N GLY A 57 -26.57 -11.16 2.38
CA GLY A 57 -27.36 -11.90 3.35
C GLY A 57 -26.56 -12.64 4.42
N ARG A 58 -25.22 -12.71 4.32
CA ARG A 58 -24.37 -13.31 5.35
C ARG A 58 -24.22 -12.40 6.55
N ASP A 59 -23.92 -13.00 7.70
CA ASP A 59 -23.57 -12.28 8.92
C ASP A 59 -22.11 -11.80 8.84
N PRO A 60 -21.84 -10.47 8.81
CA PRO A 60 -20.48 -9.93 8.70
C PRO A 60 -19.64 -10.23 9.96
N LEU A 61 -20.25 -10.53 11.10
CA LEU A 61 -19.53 -10.88 12.33
C LEU A 61 -18.90 -12.28 12.25
N ARG A 62 -19.29 -13.09 11.25
CA ARG A 62 -18.68 -14.39 10.94
C ARG A 62 -17.62 -14.26 9.85
N PHE A 63 -16.79 -13.21 9.91
CA PHE A 63 -15.81 -12.89 8.87
C PHE A 63 -14.88 -14.06 8.54
N GLU A 64 -14.41 -14.84 9.52
CA GLU A 64 -13.60 -16.05 9.27
C GLU A 64 -14.37 -17.10 8.46
N GLN A 65 -15.65 -17.32 8.76
CA GLN A 65 -16.47 -18.25 7.97
C GLN A 65 -16.62 -17.77 6.53
N VAL A 66 -16.79 -16.46 6.33
CA VAL A 66 -16.89 -15.85 5.01
C VAL A 66 -15.59 -16.03 4.23
N THR A 67 -14.44 -15.69 4.83
CA THR A 67 -13.13 -15.77 4.17
C THR A 67 -12.76 -17.22 3.83
N GLN A 68 -12.98 -18.16 4.74
CA GLN A 68 -12.76 -19.59 4.45
C GLN A 68 -13.66 -20.10 3.33
N HIS A 69 -14.93 -19.67 3.27
CA HIS A 69 -15.81 -20.03 2.16
C HIS A 69 -15.30 -19.49 0.82
N LEU A 70 -14.84 -18.24 0.78
CA LEU A 70 -14.24 -17.67 -0.43
C LEU A 70 -12.98 -18.43 -0.84
N HIS A 71 -12.11 -18.80 0.11
CA HIS A 71 -10.92 -19.60 -0.17
C HIS A 71 -11.24 -20.98 -0.79
N VAL A 72 -12.30 -21.63 -0.32
CA VAL A 72 -12.78 -22.91 -0.89
C VAL A 72 -13.26 -22.71 -2.32
N LEU A 73 -14.01 -21.65 -2.61
CA LEU A 73 -14.52 -21.35 -3.95
C LEU A 73 -13.40 -20.97 -4.93
N THR A 74 -12.40 -20.23 -4.47
CA THR A 74 -11.25 -19.80 -5.31
C THR A 74 -10.11 -20.81 -5.32
N ARG A 75 -10.32 -22.05 -4.87
CA ARG A 75 -9.27 -23.07 -4.67
C ARG A 75 -8.43 -23.39 -5.91
N GLN A 76 -8.97 -23.20 -7.12
CA GLN A 76 -8.27 -23.46 -8.38
C GLN A 76 -7.35 -22.31 -8.81
N SER A 77 -7.44 -21.15 -8.16
CA SER A 77 -6.65 -19.96 -8.50
C SER A 77 -6.25 -19.20 -7.23
N ARG A 78 -5.66 -19.93 -6.27
CA ARG A 78 -5.22 -19.36 -4.98
C ARG A 78 -4.11 -18.33 -5.18
N GLY A 79 -4.01 -17.36 -4.26
CA GLY A 79 -3.02 -16.29 -4.35
C GLY A 79 -3.47 -15.15 -5.28
N GLY A 80 -2.51 -14.30 -5.66
CA GLY A 80 -2.72 -13.22 -6.64
C GLY A 80 -3.93 -12.34 -6.33
N LEU A 81 -4.71 -12.03 -7.36
CA LEU A 81 -5.90 -11.17 -7.24
C LEU A 81 -6.98 -11.78 -6.33
N ASN A 82 -7.18 -13.11 -6.33
CA ASN A 82 -8.18 -13.73 -5.46
C ASN A 82 -7.84 -13.56 -3.98
N GLN A 83 -6.56 -13.76 -3.61
CA GLN A 83 -6.14 -13.55 -2.22
C GLN A 83 -6.27 -12.09 -1.80
N GLN A 84 -5.92 -11.15 -2.69
CA GLN A 84 -6.07 -9.73 -2.41
C GLN A 84 -7.54 -9.31 -2.29
N ALA A 85 -8.44 -9.89 -3.10
CA ALA A 85 -9.87 -9.62 -3.02
C ALA A 85 -10.46 -10.12 -1.71
N ILE A 86 -10.07 -11.33 -1.29
CA ILE A 86 -10.49 -11.90 0.00
C ILE A 86 -9.97 -11.04 1.15
N ALA A 87 -8.72 -10.57 1.11
CA ALA A 87 -8.17 -9.68 2.13
C ALA A 87 -8.90 -8.31 2.17
N ALA A 88 -9.26 -7.74 1.03
CA ALA A 88 -10.04 -6.50 0.97
C ALA A 88 -11.42 -6.69 1.63
N ILE A 89 -12.10 -7.80 1.33
CA ILE A 89 -13.38 -8.17 1.94
C ILE A 89 -13.21 -8.35 3.44
N GLU A 90 -12.23 -9.16 3.87
CA GLU A 90 -11.95 -9.42 5.29
C GLU A 90 -11.73 -8.13 6.08
N ASN A 91 -10.89 -7.22 5.57
CA ASN A 91 -10.62 -5.94 6.23
C ASN A 91 -11.90 -5.11 6.40
N ALA A 92 -12.79 -5.09 5.39
CA ALA A 92 -14.05 -4.36 5.49
C ALA A 92 -15.00 -5.02 6.52
N LEU A 93 -15.01 -6.36 6.60
CA LEU A 93 -15.80 -7.08 7.62
C LEU A 93 -15.25 -6.90 9.04
N LEU A 94 -13.93 -6.84 9.20
CA LEU A 94 -13.28 -6.52 10.48
C LEU A 94 -13.63 -5.10 10.93
N ASP A 95 -13.69 -4.13 10.02
CA ASP A 95 -14.16 -2.78 10.32
C ASP A 95 -15.65 -2.77 10.73
N VAL A 96 -16.52 -3.55 10.06
CA VAL A 96 -17.91 -3.77 10.53
C VAL A 96 -17.91 -4.33 11.95
N ALA A 97 -17.12 -5.39 12.22
CA ALA A 97 -17.10 -6.05 13.51
C ALA A 97 -16.62 -5.11 14.64
N GLY A 98 -15.55 -4.35 14.40
CA GLY A 98 -15.06 -3.35 15.36
C GLY A 98 -16.14 -2.31 15.69
N LYS A 99 -16.81 -1.77 14.68
CA LYS A 99 -17.92 -0.82 14.85
C LYS A 99 -19.13 -1.43 15.56
N ALA A 100 -19.50 -2.67 15.23
CA ALA A 100 -20.61 -3.39 15.85
C ALA A 100 -20.38 -3.65 17.34
N TYR A 101 -19.13 -3.96 17.72
CA TYR A 101 -18.75 -4.18 19.11
C TYR A 101 -18.36 -2.89 19.85
N GLY A 102 -18.25 -1.76 19.16
CA GLY A 102 -17.80 -0.50 19.76
C GLY A 102 -16.33 -0.52 20.20
N VAL A 103 -15.48 -1.31 19.52
CA VAL A 103 -14.06 -1.45 19.85
C VAL A 103 -13.16 -1.16 18.65
N PRO A 104 -11.91 -0.72 18.87
CA PRO A 104 -10.91 -0.66 17.81
C PRO A 104 -10.66 -2.05 17.21
N VAL A 105 -10.39 -2.14 15.90
CA VAL A 105 -10.09 -3.42 15.22
C VAL A 105 -8.96 -4.20 15.90
N ALA A 106 -7.95 -3.53 16.45
CA ALA A 106 -6.87 -4.17 17.20
C ALA A 106 -7.35 -4.96 18.42
N ALA A 107 -8.48 -4.59 19.03
CA ALA A 107 -9.08 -5.32 20.15
C ALA A 107 -9.63 -6.69 19.74
N LEU A 108 -10.01 -6.85 18.46
CA LEU A 108 -10.45 -8.14 17.90
C LEU A 108 -9.32 -9.19 17.89
N PHE A 109 -8.06 -8.74 17.94
CA PHE A 109 -6.86 -9.58 17.91
C PHE A 109 -6.23 -9.80 19.29
N GLY A 110 -7.04 -9.76 20.36
CA GLY A 110 -6.58 -9.97 21.74
C GLY A 110 -6.09 -8.70 22.44
N GLY A 111 -6.28 -7.53 21.83
CA GLY A 111 -5.95 -6.24 22.43
C GLY A 111 -4.52 -5.76 22.11
N PRO A 112 -4.30 -4.44 22.08
CA PRO A 112 -2.98 -3.87 21.86
C PRO A 112 -2.04 -4.16 23.03
N ILE A 113 -0.87 -4.73 22.75
CA ILE A 113 0.22 -4.93 23.74
C ILE A 113 1.20 -3.76 23.81
N ARG A 114 0.96 -2.70 23.03
CA ARG A 114 1.75 -1.47 22.97
C ARG A 114 0.87 -0.32 22.51
N GLU A 115 1.17 0.89 22.98
CA GLU A 115 0.40 2.10 22.63
C GLU A 115 0.93 2.79 21.37
N ARG A 116 2.18 2.55 20.99
CA ARG A 116 2.84 3.20 19.85
C ARG A 116 3.66 2.19 19.05
N ILE A 117 3.72 2.40 17.74
CA ILE A 117 4.54 1.62 16.80
C ILE A 117 5.58 2.57 16.19
N PRO A 118 6.90 2.33 16.36
CA PRO A 118 7.92 3.07 15.64
C PRO A 118 7.74 2.88 14.13
N VAL A 119 7.71 3.99 13.39
CA VAL A 119 7.60 3.98 11.92
C VAL A 119 8.91 4.42 11.29
N TYR A 120 9.13 4.00 10.04
CA TYR A 120 10.22 4.49 9.21
C TYR A 120 9.66 5.34 8.07
N TRP A 121 10.46 6.29 7.59
CA TRP A 121 10.10 7.08 6.42
C TRP A 121 10.32 6.25 5.15
N SER A 122 9.25 5.63 4.66
CA SER A 122 9.27 4.85 3.43
C SER A 122 9.36 5.75 2.19
N HIS A 123 10.00 5.27 1.12
CA HIS A 123 10.20 6.01 -0.13
C HIS A 123 10.90 7.36 0.09
N PHE A 124 11.84 7.40 1.05
CA PHE A 124 12.70 8.53 1.30
C PHE A 124 13.41 8.95 0.02
N GLY A 125 13.32 10.24 -0.34
CA GLY A 125 13.84 10.77 -1.60
C GLY A 125 13.03 10.37 -2.85
N THR A 126 12.67 9.09 -2.98
CA THR A 126 12.04 8.50 -4.17
C THR A 126 10.82 9.28 -4.66
N TYR A 127 9.87 9.62 -3.78
CA TYR A 127 8.66 10.33 -4.21
C TYR A 127 8.92 11.79 -4.56
N ARG A 128 9.86 12.47 -3.89
CA ARG A 128 10.21 13.86 -4.23
C ARG A 128 11.00 13.94 -5.54
N VAL A 129 11.94 13.04 -5.78
CA VAL A 129 12.66 12.94 -7.07
C VAL A 129 11.66 12.69 -8.21
N ARG A 130 10.68 11.81 -8.01
CA ARG A 130 9.72 11.42 -9.05
C ARG A 130 8.58 12.42 -9.25
N SER A 131 8.11 13.06 -8.17
CA SER A 131 6.77 13.69 -8.14
C SER A 131 6.69 14.88 -7.18
N SER A 132 7.80 15.61 -6.98
CA SER A 132 7.87 16.81 -6.11
C SER A 132 6.74 17.81 -6.34
N ALA A 133 6.44 18.12 -7.61
CA ALA A 133 5.40 19.07 -7.99
C ALA A 133 4.01 18.63 -7.50
N LEU A 134 3.65 17.35 -7.71
CA LEU A 134 2.38 16.80 -7.24
C LEU A 134 2.32 16.72 -5.70
N MET A 135 3.47 16.57 -5.03
CA MET A 135 3.55 16.60 -3.58
C MET A 135 3.57 18.00 -2.97
N GLY A 136 3.71 19.05 -3.78
CA GLY A 136 3.93 20.42 -3.28
C GLY A 136 5.22 20.55 -2.46
N THR A 137 6.26 19.79 -2.81
CA THR A 137 7.55 19.78 -2.08
C THR A 137 8.69 20.26 -2.97
N PRO A 138 9.79 20.80 -2.40
CA PRO A 138 10.99 21.12 -3.18
C PRO A 138 11.50 19.88 -3.93
N PRO A 139 11.90 20.01 -5.20
CA PRO A 139 12.53 18.92 -5.93
C PRO A 139 13.87 18.53 -5.28
N LEU A 140 14.24 17.26 -5.44
CA LEU A 140 15.55 16.77 -5.05
C LEU A 140 16.30 16.44 -6.34
N GLU A 141 17.32 17.22 -6.66
CA GLU A 141 18.07 17.10 -7.92
C GLU A 141 19.51 16.62 -7.69
N THR A 142 20.04 16.81 -6.47
CA THR A 142 21.42 16.49 -6.10
C THR A 142 21.49 15.67 -4.81
N TYR A 143 22.65 15.04 -4.55
CA TYR A 143 22.90 14.37 -3.28
C TYR A 143 22.92 15.33 -2.08
N ASP A 144 23.28 16.59 -2.28
CA ASP A 144 23.18 17.61 -1.23
C ASP A 144 21.72 17.91 -0.87
N ASP A 145 20.81 17.93 -1.85
CA ASP A 145 19.36 18.05 -1.59
C ASP A 145 18.87 16.85 -0.77
N LEU A 146 19.37 15.65 -1.10
CA LEU A 146 19.05 14.42 -0.38
C LEU A 146 19.55 14.47 1.07
N ALA A 147 20.76 14.98 1.31
CA ALA A 147 21.32 15.19 2.65
C ALA A 147 20.46 16.16 3.48
N ARG A 148 20.04 17.29 2.88
CA ARG A 148 19.14 18.25 3.54
C ARG A 148 17.78 17.64 3.84
N HIS A 149 17.24 16.83 2.92
CA HIS A 149 16.02 16.10 3.18
C HIS A 149 16.17 15.06 4.30
N ALA A 150 17.32 14.41 4.44
CA ALA A 150 17.59 13.49 5.55
C ALA A 150 17.59 14.21 6.91
N GLN A 151 18.17 15.42 6.97
CA GLN A 151 18.09 16.25 8.18
C GLN A 151 16.64 16.66 8.48
N GLU A 152 15.87 17.10 7.49
CA GLU A 152 14.43 17.38 7.67
C GLU A 152 13.67 16.18 8.26
N VAL A 153 13.92 14.97 7.74
CA VAL A 153 13.28 13.73 8.22
C VAL A 153 13.68 13.42 9.66
N ARG A 154 14.96 13.60 10.00
CA ARG A 154 15.49 13.44 11.36
C ARG A 154 14.89 14.46 12.32
N ASP A 155 14.81 15.73 11.93
CA ASP A 155 14.25 16.82 12.74
C ASP A 155 12.76 16.61 13.02
N ARG A 156 12.05 15.89 12.12
CA ARG A 156 10.69 15.41 12.33
C ARG A 156 10.57 14.20 13.28
N GLY A 157 11.68 13.71 13.81
CA GLY A 157 11.74 12.65 14.82
C GLY A 157 11.78 11.21 14.26
N PHE A 158 11.92 11.03 12.95
CA PHE A 158 12.07 9.69 12.36
C PHE A 158 13.46 9.13 12.67
N ARG A 159 13.51 7.86 13.05
CA ARG A 159 14.74 7.15 13.42
C ARG A 159 15.24 6.20 12.34
N ALA A 160 14.45 6.01 11.27
CA ALA A 160 14.75 5.12 10.18
C ALA A 160 14.11 5.63 8.89
N LEU A 161 14.77 5.35 7.77
CA LEU A 161 14.30 5.66 6.43
C LEU A 161 14.54 4.47 5.49
N LYS A 162 13.81 4.44 4.39
CA LYS A 162 14.02 3.48 3.29
C LYS A 162 13.97 4.21 1.97
N THR A 163 15.05 4.13 1.22
CA THR A 163 15.18 4.73 -0.12
C THR A 163 15.17 3.66 -1.21
N ASN A 164 15.01 4.09 -2.47
CA ASN A 164 15.38 3.32 -3.65
C ASN A 164 16.73 3.80 -4.19
N ILE A 165 17.20 3.21 -5.29
CA ILE A 165 18.42 3.66 -5.95
C ILE A 165 18.14 4.96 -6.72
N LEU A 166 18.87 6.01 -6.39
CA LEU A 166 18.72 7.34 -6.94
C LEU A 166 20.07 7.80 -7.55
N PRO A 167 20.48 7.26 -8.71
CA PRO A 167 21.73 7.64 -9.35
C PRO A 167 21.61 9.02 -10.01
N MET A 168 22.74 9.69 -10.21
CA MET A 168 22.83 10.87 -11.06
C MET A 168 22.81 10.48 -12.53
N ILE A 169 21.76 10.88 -13.24
CA ILE A 169 21.58 10.72 -14.69
C ILE A 169 21.41 12.11 -15.30
N ASP A 170 22.30 12.46 -16.24
CA ASP A 170 22.32 13.75 -16.93
C ASP A 170 22.28 14.97 -15.99
N GLY A 171 23.10 14.90 -14.93
CA GLY A 171 23.25 16.00 -13.97
C GLY A 171 22.15 16.12 -12.91
N ARG A 172 21.22 15.15 -12.82
CA ARG A 172 20.16 15.14 -11.81
C ARG A 172 19.90 13.76 -11.21
N LEU A 173 19.38 13.71 -9.99
CA LEU A 173 18.86 12.49 -9.40
C LEU A 173 17.71 11.92 -10.24
N ALA A 174 17.77 10.61 -10.48
CA ALA A 174 16.74 9.89 -11.21
C ALA A 174 16.20 8.72 -10.39
N TYR A 175 14.92 8.37 -10.57
CA TYR A 175 14.35 7.18 -9.95
C TYR A 175 14.71 5.93 -10.76
N TYR A 176 15.57 5.05 -10.21
CA TYR A 176 16.03 3.83 -10.88
C TYR A 176 15.31 2.57 -10.37
N VAL A 177 14.54 1.91 -11.24
CA VAL A 177 13.63 0.78 -10.89
C VAL A 177 13.52 -0.27 -12.00
N PRO A 178 14.64 -0.85 -12.48
CA PRO A 178 14.59 -1.88 -13.51
C PRO A 178 13.91 -3.17 -13.00
N GLY A 179 13.95 -3.45 -11.69
CA GLY A 179 13.28 -4.62 -11.10
C GLY A 179 11.75 -4.64 -11.25
N PHE A 180 11.14 -3.50 -11.60
CA PHE A 180 9.72 -3.40 -11.96
C PHE A 180 9.50 -3.09 -13.44
N GLY A 181 10.54 -3.19 -14.27
CA GLY A 181 10.50 -2.85 -15.69
C GLY A 181 10.23 -1.37 -15.99
N ARG A 182 10.39 -0.47 -15.00
CA ARG A 182 10.05 0.96 -15.15
C ARG A 182 11.20 1.81 -15.68
N THR A 183 12.42 1.32 -15.60
CA THR A 183 13.62 1.93 -16.16
C THR A 183 14.46 0.89 -16.89
N PRO A 184 15.33 1.28 -17.84
CA PRO A 184 16.22 0.35 -18.55
C PRO A 184 17.07 -0.51 -17.61
N GLY A 185 17.45 -1.70 -18.08
CA GLY A 185 18.23 -2.70 -17.33
C GLY A 185 17.45 -3.94 -16.91
N TRP A 186 16.19 -4.07 -17.30
CA TRP A 186 15.44 -5.32 -17.20
C TRP A 186 15.55 -6.12 -18.51
N PRO A 187 15.48 -7.46 -18.46
CA PRO A 187 15.34 -8.30 -17.27
C PRO A 187 16.67 -8.67 -16.60
N GLU A 188 17.82 -8.29 -17.17
CA GLU A 188 19.14 -8.78 -16.74
C GLU A 188 19.57 -8.25 -15.37
N LEU A 189 19.12 -7.05 -15.00
CA LEU A 189 19.43 -6.36 -13.73
C LEU A 189 20.93 -6.24 -13.46
N ASN A 190 21.73 -6.11 -14.53
CA ASN A 190 23.17 -5.93 -14.44
C ASN A 190 23.50 -4.60 -13.74
N TRP A 191 24.47 -4.63 -12.82
CA TRP A 191 25.07 -3.42 -12.28
C TRP A 191 26.27 -2.98 -13.12
N ASP A 192 26.56 -1.69 -13.10
CA ASP A 192 27.80 -1.14 -13.64
C ASP A 192 28.52 -0.27 -12.58
N ASN A 193 29.76 0.11 -12.88
CA ASN A 193 30.58 0.92 -11.98
C ASN A 193 29.99 2.33 -11.73
N ARG A 194 29.08 2.81 -12.57
CA ARG A 194 28.41 4.11 -12.38
C ARG A 194 27.30 3.97 -11.35
N LEU A 195 26.48 2.92 -11.44
CA LEU A 195 25.43 2.62 -10.49
C LEU A 195 25.99 2.35 -9.10
N VAL A 196 27.06 1.56 -9.00
CA VAL A 196 27.74 1.29 -7.72
C VAL A 196 28.28 2.58 -7.10
N ARG A 197 28.89 3.47 -7.89
CA ARG A 197 29.33 4.78 -7.41
C ARG A 197 28.16 5.64 -6.94
N GLY A 198 27.09 5.73 -7.72
CA GLY A 198 25.89 6.49 -7.34
C GLY A 198 25.25 5.99 -6.05
N VAL A 199 25.14 4.66 -5.86
CA VAL A 199 24.66 4.09 -4.59
C VAL A 199 25.61 4.42 -3.44
N THR A 200 26.92 4.37 -3.66
CA THR A 200 27.91 4.71 -2.63
C THR A 200 27.81 6.17 -2.21
N GLU A 201 27.72 7.11 -3.16
CA GLU A 201 27.54 8.54 -2.91
C GLU A 201 26.21 8.82 -2.22
N GLN A 202 25.12 8.21 -2.70
CA GLN A 202 23.81 8.28 -2.07
C GLN A 202 23.83 7.82 -0.62
N LEU A 203 24.51 6.71 -0.31
CA LEU A 203 24.62 6.22 1.07
C LEU A 203 25.54 7.11 1.92
N ALA A 204 26.59 7.69 1.33
CA ALA A 204 27.51 8.56 2.05
C ALA A 204 26.82 9.81 2.60
N VAL A 205 25.90 10.41 1.84
CA VAL A 205 25.16 11.61 2.28
C VAL A 205 24.00 11.32 3.26
N LEU A 206 23.69 10.04 3.50
CA LEU A 206 22.64 9.59 4.42
C LEU A 206 23.17 9.08 5.76
N ARG A 207 24.49 9.08 5.96
CA ARG A 207 25.14 8.78 7.24
C ARG A 207 25.19 10.04 8.12
#